data_AF-A0A699TPU3-F1
#
_entry.id   AF-A0A699TPU3-F1
#
_cell.length_a   1.000
_cell.length_b   1.000
_cell.length_c   1.000
_cell.angle_alpha   90.00
_cell.angle_beta   90.00
_cell.angle_gamma   90.00
#
_symmetry.space_group_name_H-M   'P 1'
#
loop_
_entity.id
_entity.type
_entity.pdbx_description
1 polymer ?
#
loop_
_entity_poly.entity_id
_entity_poly.type
_entity_poly.pdbx_seq_one_letter_code
_entity_poly.pdbx_strand_id
1 'polypeptide(L)'
;PFQLPPMDLKQAEETKAKSSIEEPPELELKELPSHLEYAFLEGTDKLPVIIAKDLKDVEKEALIKVLKSHKRVIAWKISDIKGIDPIFCTHKILMEEDYKPAVQSQKRVNPKIHDVIKKEVIKLLDAEMIYPISDSLQISLLVSSKMKD
;
A
#
# COMPACT_ATOMS: atom_id res chain seq x y z
N PRO A 1 -15.28 -27.85 -10.20
CA PRO A 1 -14.72 -26.57 -10.69
C PRO A 1 -15.55 -25.40 -10.13
N PHE A 2 -15.07 -24.77 -9.05
CA PHE A 2 -15.69 -23.54 -8.56
C PHE A 2 -15.31 -22.42 -9.52
N GLN A 3 -16.22 -22.10 -10.43
CA GLN A 3 -16.20 -20.84 -11.15
C GLN A 3 -16.27 -19.73 -10.10
N LEU A 4 -15.26 -18.86 -10.07
CA LEU A 4 -15.45 -17.56 -9.44
C LEU A 4 -16.65 -16.89 -10.12
N PRO A 5 -17.57 -16.26 -9.38
CA PRO A 5 -18.60 -15.46 -10.01
C PRO A 5 -17.90 -14.39 -10.87
N PRO A 6 -18.41 -14.08 -12.06
CA PRO A 6 -17.93 -12.96 -12.84
C PRO A 6 -18.02 -11.73 -11.95
N MET A 7 -16.90 -11.02 -11.74
CA MET A 7 -16.99 -9.65 -11.26
C MET A 7 -17.56 -8.86 -12.43
N ASP A 8 -18.88 -8.64 -12.43
CA ASP A 8 -19.57 -7.76 -13.37
C ASP A 8 -18.99 -6.34 -13.23
N LEU A 9 -17.91 -6.06 -13.96
CA LEU A 9 -17.47 -4.70 -14.28
C LEU A 9 -18.35 -4.20 -15.44
N LYS A 10 -19.61 -3.89 -15.13
CA LYS A 10 -20.43 -3.11 -16.04
C LYS A 10 -19.98 -1.65 -15.94
N GLN A 11 -19.48 -1.15 -17.07
CA GLN A 11 -19.33 0.25 -17.38
C GLN A 11 -20.63 0.98 -17.06
N ALA A 12 -20.59 1.85 -16.05
CA ALA A 12 -21.63 2.82 -15.75
C ALA A 12 -20.95 4.17 -15.54
N GLU A 13 -21.51 5.16 -16.20
CA GLU A 13 -21.08 6.54 -16.31
C GLU A 13 -20.79 7.21 -14.97
N GLU A 14 -20.00 8.30 -15.08
CA GLU A 14 -19.70 9.30 -14.06
C GLU A 14 -20.82 9.47 -13.02
N THR A 15 -20.65 8.84 -11.86
CA THR A 15 -21.31 9.25 -10.63
C THR A 15 -20.25 9.47 -9.57
N LYS A 16 -19.84 10.74 -9.49
CA LYS A 16 -19.17 11.38 -8.36
C LYS A 16 -19.98 11.14 -7.07
N ALA A 17 -19.70 10.04 -6.36
CA ALA A 17 -20.18 9.74 -5.00
C ALA A 17 -19.69 8.32 -4.65
N LYS A 18 -18.90 8.02 -3.63
CA LYS A 18 -18.51 8.73 -2.41
C LYS A 18 -17.07 8.29 -2.14
N SER A 19 -16.22 9.24 -1.80
CA SER A 19 -14.96 8.95 -1.14
C SER A 19 -15.25 8.06 0.07
N SER A 20 -14.86 6.79 0.01
CA SER A 20 -14.76 5.94 1.18
C SER A 20 -13.55 6.46 1.97
N ILE A 21 -13.71 7.63 2.58
CA ILE A 21 -12.93 8.04 3.73
C ILE A 21 -13.46 7.15 4.85
N GLU A 22 -13.01 5.89 4.84
CA GLU A 22 -12.82 5.21 6.10
C GLU A 22 -11.78 6.08 6.81
N GLU A 23 -12.23 6.79 7.83
CA GLU A 23 -11.39 7.60 8.68
C GLU A 23 -10.15 6.77 9.02
N PRO A 24 -8.93 7.29 8.78
CA PRO A 24 -7.74 6.50 8.98
C PRO A 24 -7.74 5.93 10.40
N PRO A 25 -7.30 4.69 10.61
CA PRO A 25 -7.20 4.13 11.96
C PRO A 25 -6.46 5.14 12.83
N GLU A 26 -6.99 5.43 14.02
CA GLU A 26 -6.23 6.18 15.03
C GLU A 26 -4.86 5.51 15.14
N LEU A 27 -3.81 6.29 14.89
CA LEU A 27 -2.44 5.78 14.91
C LEU A 27 -2.12 5.41 16.36
N GLU A 28 -2.34 4.15 16.73
CA GLU A 28 -1.88 3.60 18.01
C GLU A 28 -0.34 3.63 18.02
N LEU A 29 0.22 4.68 18.64
CA LEU A 29 1.67 4.82 18.78
C LEU A 29 2.19 3.65 19.61
N LYS A 30 3.05 2.83 19.01
CA LYS A 30 3.71 1.72 19.70
C LYS A 30 4.68 2.25 20.75
N GLU A 31 4.88 1.48 21.81
CA GLU A 31 5.98 1.76 22.75
C GLU A 31 7.32 1.70 22.01
N LEU A 32 8.13 2.74 22.20
CA LEU A 32 9.44 2.86 21.58
C LEU A 32 10.55 2.39 22.54
N PRO A 33 11.66 1.85 22.01
CA PRO A 33 12.89 1.67 22.76
C PRO A 33 13.36 2.98 23.40
N SER A 34 14.07 2.90 24.53
CA SER A 34 14.49 4.06 25.33
C SER A 34 15.36 5.10 24.60
N HIS A 35 16.01 4.73 23.50
CA HIS A 35 16.86 5.59 22.68
C HIS A 35 16.10 6.30 21.55
N LEU A 36 14.81 6.01 21.37
CA LEU A 36 13.95 6.63 20.36
C LEU A 36 12.84 7.44 21.02
N GLU A 37 12.41 8.49 20.34
CA GLU A 37 11.27 9.32 20.76
C GLU A 37 10.42 9.72 19.56
N TYR A 38 9.16 10.08 19.82
CA TYR A 38 8.27 10.63 18.81
C TYR A 38 8.44 12.14 18.70
N ALA A 39 8.50 12.62 17.46
CA ALA A 39 8.37 14.02 17.10
C ALA A 39 7.21 14.19 16.11
N PHE A 40 6.53 15.33 16.14
CA PHE A 40 5.37 15.60 15.31
C PHE A 40 5.67 16.67 14.27
N LEU A 41 5.36 16.36 13.00
CA LEU A 41 5.56 17.33 11.92
C LEU A 41 4.38 18.30 11.78
N GLU A 42 3.24 18.03 12.44
CA GLU A 42 2.03 18.85 12.35
C GLU A 42 1.20 18.81 13.63
N GLY A 43 0.89 19.97 14.20
CA GLY A 43 0.18 20.05 15.47
C GLY A 43 0.94 19.35 16.60
N THR A 44 0.19 18.82 17.56
CA THR A 44 0.72 18.11 18.74
C THR A 44 0.64 16.58 18.62
N ASP A 45 -0.10 16.07 17.65
CA ASP A 45 -0.50 14.66 17.56
C ASP A 45 -0.55 14.11 16.12
N LYS A 46 -0.27 14.93 15.10
CA LYS A 46 -0.35 14.50 13.68
C LYS A 46 1.03 14.32 13.07
N LEU A 47 1.09 13.39 12.11
CA LEU A 47 2.29 13.04 11.36
C LEU A 47 3.48 12.71 12.29
N PRO A 48 3.36 11.67 13.14
CA PRO A 48 4.43 11.24 14.01
C PRO A 48 5.63 10.77 13.17
N VAL A 49 6.83 11.08 13.63
CA VAL A 49 8.11 10.61 13.12
C VAL A 49 8.93 10.13 14.32
N ILE A 50 9.63 9.02 14.14
CA ILE A 50 10.51 8.48 15.18
C ILE A 50 11.91 9.04 14.98
N ILE A 51 12.48 9.67 16.00
CA ILE A 51 13.82 10.25 16.00
C ILE A 51 14.65 9.70 17.16
N ALA A 52 15.97 9.89 17.10
CA ALA A 52 16.85 9.53 18.20
C ALA A 52 16.68 10.51 19.37
N LYS A 53 16.52 9.98 20.57
CA LYS A 53 16.34 10.76 21.80
C LYS A 53 17.60 11.56 22.17
N ASP A 54 18.77 11.04 21.82
CA ASP A 54 20.08 11.58 22.19
C ASP A 54 20.54 12.75 21.29
N LEU A 55 19.71 13.21 20.35
CA LEU A 55 19.99 14.40 19.54
C LEU A 55 20.02 15.66 20.41
N LYS A 56 20.90 16.61 20.10
CA LYS A 56 20.88 17.93 20.77
C LYS A 56 19.65 18.71 20.34
N ASP A 57 19.13 19.59 21.18
CA ASP A 57 17.91 20.37 20.88
C ASP A 57 18.02 21.15 19.55
N VAL A 58 19.19 21.75 19.29
CA VAL A 58 19.47 22.46 18.03
C VAL A 58 19.41 21.52 16.81
N GLU A 59 19.91 20.30 16.95
CA GLU A 59 19.90 19.29 15.88
C GLU A 59 18.48 18.76 15.64
N LYS A 60 17.72 18.53 16.73
CA LYS A 60 16.31 18.12 16.66
C LYS A 60 15.47 19.16 15.93
N GLU A 61 15.60 20.44 16.29
CA GLU A 61 14.87 21.53 15.64
C GLU A 61 15.22 21.63 14.15
N ALA A 62 16.51 21.54 13.82
CA ALA A 62 16.96 21.57 12.43
C ALA A 62 16.40 20.38 11.62
N LEU A 63 16.43 19.17 12.19
CA LEU A 63 15.88 17.96 11.56
C LEU A 63 14.37 18.10 11.33
N ILE A 64 13.62 18.47 12.37
CA ILE A 64 12.16 18.65 12.27
C ILE A 64 11.82 19.72 11.23
N LYS A 65 12.59 20.81 11.14
CA LYS A 65 12.39 21.85 10.12
C LYS A 65 12.58 21.33 8.70
N VAL A 66 13.62 20.52 8.47
CA VAL A 66 13.87 19.89 7.16
C VAL A 66 12.73 18.93 6.80
N LEU A 67 12.31 18.09 7.73
CA LEU A 67 11.21 17.13 7.54
C LEU A 67 9.88 17.84 7.28
N LYS A 68 9.58 18.92 8.01
CA LYS A 68 8.41 19.79 7.77
C LYS A 68 8.42 20.44 6.39
N SER A 69 9.61 20.74 5.85
CA SER A 69 9.75 21.32 4.51
C SER A 69 9.54 20.26 3.40
N HIS A 70 9.86 18.99 3.69
CA HIS A 70 9.81 17.88 2.73
C HIS A 70 8.73 16.83 3.06
N LYS A 71 7.62 17.25 3.69
CA LYS A 71 6.53 16.34 4.07
C LYS A 71 6.06 15.42 2.94
N ARG A 72 6.01 15.94 1.71
CA ARG A 72 5.52 15.21 0.52
C ARG A 72 6.33 13.97 0.15
N VAL A 73 7.55 13.83 0.67
CA VAL A 73 8.43 12.69 0.39
C VAL A 73 8.19 11.53 1.36
N ILE A 74 7.54 11.80 2.50
CA ILE A 74 7.21 10.81 3.51
C ILE A 74 5.79 10.33 3.25
N ALA A 75 5.56 9.02 3.34
CA ALA A 75 4.24 8.44 3.20
C ALA A 75 3.73 7.98 4.58
N TRP A 76 2.54 8.46 4.98
CA TRP A 76 1.85 8.01 6.19
C TRP A 76 0.74 7.02 5.86
N LYS A 77 0.17 7.13 4.67
CA LYS A 77 -0.78 6.20 4.09
C LYS A 77 -0.23 5.62 2.80
N ILE A 78 -0.75 4.47 2.40
CA ILE A 78 -0.42 3.84 1.10
C ILE A 78 -0.75 4.79 -0.05
N SER A 79 -1.83 5.58 0.06
CA SER A 79 -2.20 6.62 -0.91
C SER A 79 -1.17 7.74 -1.08
N ASP A 80 -0.29 7.94 -0.09
CA ASP A 80 0.77 8.97 -0.16
C ASP A 80 1.98 8.47 -0.95
N ILE A 81 2.12 7.15 -1.12
CA ILE A 81 3.19 6.51 -1.91
C ILE A 81 2.82 6.67 -3.38
N LYS A 82 3.28 7.76 -4.00
CA LYS A 82 3.16 7.92 -5.44
C LYS A 82 4.07 6.93 -6.15
N GLY A 83 3.49 6.09 -7.01
CA GLY A 83 4.24 5.26 -7.93
C GLY A 83 5.11 6.10 -8.89
N ILE A 84 6.09 5.45 -9.50
CA ILE A 84 6.81 6.04 -10.63
C ILE A 84 5.86 5.99 -11.82
N ASP A 85 5.65 7.13 -12.48
CA ASP A 85 4.81 7.17 -13.67
C ASP A 85 5.43 6.28 -14.77
N PRO A 86 4.65 5.33 -15.35
CA PRO A 86 5.13 4.40 -16.36
C PRO A 86 5.82 5.05 -17.56
N ILE A 87 5.49 6.31 -17.87
CA ILE A 87 6.13 7.11 -18.94
C ILE A 87 7.63 7.30 -18.67
N PHE A 88 8.02 7.47 -17.40
CA PHE A 88 9.41 7.74 -17.04
C PHE A 88 10.26 6.48 -17.02
N CYS A 89 9.70 5.36 -16.56
CA CYS A 89 10.42 4.10 -16.47
C CYS A 89 9.46 2.93 -16.64
N THR A 90 9.59 2.23 -17.77
CA THR A 90 8.98 0.92 -17.96
C THR A 90 10.07 -0.13 -17.81
N HIS A 91 9.92 -1.02 -16.83
CA HIS A 91 10.79 -2.19 -16.72
C HIS A 91 10.28 -3.29 -17.64
N LYS A 92 11.16 -3.82 -18.50
CA LYS A 92 10.88 -5.02 -19.29
C LYS A 92 11.55 -6.21 -18.61
N ILE A 93 10.74 -7.14 -18.11
CA ILE A 93 11.24 -8.42 -17.63
C ILE A 93 11.61 -9.25 -18.87
N LEU A 94 12.89 -9.56 -19.04
CA LEU A 94 13.35 -10.44 -20.10
C LEU A 94 13.07 -11.90 -19.70
N MET A 95 12.48 -12.66 -20.62
CA MET A 95 12.20 -14.08 -20.46
C MET A 95 13.07 -14.86 -21.45
N GLU A 96 13.34 -16.12 -21.15
CA GLU A 96 14.03 -17.03 -22.08
C GLU A 96 13.20 -17.21 -23.36
N GLU A 97 13.86 -17.38 -24.51
CA GLU A 97 13.21 -17.41 -25.84
C GLU A 97 12.23 -18.59 -26.01
N ASP A 98 12.45 -19.69 -25.29
CA ASP A 98 11.62 -20.89 -25.27
C ASP A 98 10.65 -20.94 -24.09
N TYR A 99 10.59 -19.88 -23.27
CA TYR A 99 9.69 -19.81 -22.13
C TYR A 99 8.22 -19.80 -22.58
N LYS A 100 7.44 -20.72 -22.02
CA LYS A 100 6.00 -20.82 -22.27
C LYS A 100 5.21 -20.23 -21.09
N PRO A 101 4.26 -19.31 -21.33
CA PRO A 101 3.33 -18.85 -20.30
C PRO A 101 2.63 -20.03 -19.63
N ALA A 102 2.59 -20.01 -18.30
CA ALA A 102 1.90 -21.02 -17.50
C ALA A 102 0.70 -20.41 -16.78
N VAL A 103 -0.43 -21.10 -16.86
CA VAL A 103 -1.63 -20.78 -16.09
C VAL A 103 -1.69 -21.73 -14.90
N GLN A 104 -1.43 -21.22 -13.71
CA GLN A 104 -1.61 -21.99 -12.48
C GLN A 104 -3.08 -21.98 -12.07
N SER A 105 -3.59 -23.12 -11.61
CA SER A 105 -4.95 -23.19 -11.07
C SER A 105 -5.02 -22.40 -9.76
N GLN A 106 -6.02 -21.53 -9.66
CA GLN A 106 -6.24 -20.75 -8.46
C GLN A 106 -6.62 -21.69 -7.30
N LYS A 107 -5.87 -21.63 -6.20
CA LYS A 107 -6.25 -22.39 -4.99
C LYS A 107 -7.43 -21.74 -4.30
N ARG A 108 -8.26 -22.59 -3.70
CA ARG A 108 -9.35 -22.14 -2.84
C ARG A 108 -8.77 -21.49 -1.59
N VAL A 109 -9.12 -20.23 -1.39
CA VAL A 109 -8.79 -19.48 -0.18
C VAL A 109 -9.82 -19.80 0.90
N ASN A 110 -9.39 -19.84 2.17
CA ASN A 110 -10.31 -20.01 3.30
C ASN A 110 -11.32 -18.84 3.31
N PRO A 111 -12.64 -19.08 3.35
CA PRO A 111 -13.63 -18.01 3.40
C PRO A 111 -13.38 -16.96 4.50
N LYS A 112 -12.85 -17.37 5.66
CA LYS A 112 -12.54 -16.45 6.77
C LYS A 112 -11.49 -15.39 6.42
N ILE A 113 -10.53 -15.72 5.55
CA ILE A 113 -9.45 -14.79 5.16
C ILE A 113 -9.77 -14.07 3.84
N HIS A 114 -10.74 -14.58 3.08
CA HIS A 114 -11.12 -14.03 1.79
C HIS A 114 -11.63 -12.59 1.90
N ASP A 115 -12.43 -12.28 2.91
CA ASP A 115 -12.95 -10.92 3.09
C ASP A 115 -11.83 -9.93 3.47
N VAL A 116 -10.82 -10.39 4.22
CA VAL A 116 -9.62 -9.59 4.54
C VAL A 116 -8.81 -9.31 3.26
N ILE A 117 -8.58 -10.34 2.44
CA ILE A 117 -7.84 -10.20 1.17
C ILE A 117 -8.57 -9.24 0.22
N LYS A 118 -9.89 -9.37 0.10
CA LYS A 118 -10.70 -8.47 -0.72
C LYS A 118 -10.53 -7.01 -0.31
N LYS A 119 -10.63 -6.72 1.00
CA LYS A 119 -10.41 -5.37 1.52
C LYS A 119 -9.02 -4.86 1.18
N GLU A 120 -8.01 -5.69 1.32
CA GLU A 120 -6.62 -5.28 1.04
C GLU A 120 -6.38 -5.05 -0.47
N VAL A 121 -6.95 -5.89 -1.34
CA VAL A 121 -6.88 -5.70 -2.80
C VAL A 121 -7.57 -4.41 -3.22
N ILE A 122 -8.72 -4.08 -2.64
CA ILE A 122 -9.43 -2.81 -2.91
C ILE A 122 -8.56 -1.61 -2.51
N LYS A 123 -7.91 -1.64 -1.34
CA LYS A 123 -6.98 -0.56 -0.93
C LYS A 123 -5.84 -0.36 -1.93
N LEU A 124 -5.31 -1.45 -2.50
CA LEU A 124 -4.23 -1.37 -3.49
C LEU A 124 -4.72 -0.84 -4.85
N LEU A 125 -5.96 -1.16 -5.24
CA LEU A 125 -6.61 -0.61 -6.44
C LEU A 125 -6.88 0.89 -6.27
N ASP A 126 -7.42 1.31 -5.14
CA ASP A 126 -7.69 2.72 -4.82
C ASP A 126 -6.41 3.56 -4.77
N ALA A 127 -5.28 2.95 -4.40
CA ALA A 127 -3.96 3.57 -4.42
C ALA A 127 -3.25 3.50 -5.79
N GLU A 128 -3.91 2.99 -6.84
CA GLU A 128 -3.36 2.81 -8.19
C GLU A 128 -2.06 1.97 -8.24
N MET A 129 -1.79 1.17 -7.20
CA MET A 129 -0.61 0.31 -7.14
C MET A 129 -0.77 -0.96 -7.99
N ILE A 130 -2.01 -1.41 -8.16
CA ILE A 130 -2.40 -2.54 -9.02
C ILE A 130 -3.56 -2.11 -9.91
N TYR A 131 -3.73 -2.78 -11.04
CA TYR A 131 -4.85 -2.56 -11.95
C TYR A 131 -5.35 -3.91 -12.49
N PRO A 132 -6.65 -4.03 -12.84
CA PRO A 132 -7.19 -5.26 -13.39
C PRO A 132 -6.62 -5.54 -14.79
N ILE A 133 -6.29 -6.80 -15.05
CA ILE A 133 -5.88 -7.30 -16.37
C ILE A 133 -6.87 -8.38 -16.77
N SER A 134 -7.53 -8.21 -17.92
CA SER A 134 -8.59 -9.12 -18.37
C SER A 134 -8.06 -10.40 -19.02
N ASP A 135 -6.98 -10.31 -19.82
CA ASP A 135 -6.57 -11.38 -20.74
C ASP A 135 -5.10 -11.83 -20.57
N SER A 136 -4.62 -12.01 -19.33
CA SER A 136 -3.24 -12.47 -19.12
C SER A 136 -3.08 -13.96 -19.44
N LEU A 137 -2.14 -14.30 -20.32
CA LEU A 137 -1.73 -15.68 -20.60
C LEU A 137 -0.96 -16.33 -19.43
N GLN A 138 -0.69 -15.57 -18.37
CA GLN A 138 -0.02 -16.00 -17.16
C GLN A 138 -0.92 -15.76 -15.96
N ILE A 139 -1.06 -16.79 -15.11
CA ILE A 139 -1.74 -16.70 -13.83
C ILE A 139 -0.86 -17.38 -12.79
N SER A 140 -0.53 -16.66 -11.72
CA SER A 140 0.24 -17.15 -10.59
C SER A 140 -0.64 -17.28 -9.35
N LEU A 141 -0.25 -18.20 -8.46
CA LEU A 141 -0.98 -18.48 -7.23
C LEU A 141 -0.90 -17.33 -6.21
N LEU A 142 -2.05 -16.89 -5.69
CA LEU A 142 -2.12 -16.07 -4.47
C LEU A 142 -1.94 -16.96 -3.22
N VAL A 143 -0.95 -16.63 -2.39
CA VAL A 143 -0.70 -17.29 -1.10
C VAL A 143 -0.92 -16.30 0.03
N SER A 144 -1.74 -16.67 1.01
CA SER A 144 -1.96 -15.86 2.21
C SER A 144 -0.93 -16.24 3.28
N SER A 145 -0.12 -15.27 3.72
CA SER A 145 0.80 -15.43 4.85
C SER A 145 0.43 -14.44 5.95
N LYS A 146 0.56 -14.86 7.21
CA LYS A 146 0.45 -13.96 8.36
C LYS A 146 1.87 -13.62 8.81
N MET A 147 2.22 -12.33 8.84
CA MET A 147 3.45 -11.91 9.50
C MET A 147 3.33 -12.23 11.00
N LYS A 148 4.39 -12.80 11.56
CA LYS A 148 4.46 -13.13 12.99
C LYS A 148 5.11 -11.91 13.64
N ASP A 149 4.35 -11.24 14.51
CA ASP A 149 4.82 -10.10 15.31
C ASP A 149 5.88 -10.52 16.33
#